data_AF-A0A9D9GJ05-F1
#
_entry.id   AF-A0A9D9GJ05-F1
#
_cell.length_a   1.000
_cell.length_b   1.000
_cell.length_c   1.000
_cell.angle_alpha   90.00
_cell.angle_beta   90.00
_cell.angle_gamma   90.00
#
_symmetry.space_group_name_H-M   'P 1'
#
loop_
_entity.id
_entity.type
_entity.pdbx_description
1 polymer ?
#
loop_
_entity_poly.entity_id
_entity_poly.type
_entity_poly.pdbx_seq_one_letter_code
_entity_poly.pdbx_strand_id
1 'polypeptide(L)'
;MIRKALLLAAALLCAGGLRAQYRSGAALQDLEDSDAVRSLKAHVGMIASAQMEGRKAGSEGEKMAAQYIADEFIAMGLDLLPDQEFGLARPAADASNAADASNAAEASNAAEASKAAEVPASSASNADTLRSRNVAAFLPGYSKEARYIVIGARLDNLGTDSLTVDGVRQGRIYSGANGNASGLAIMLELARKLSLNRSLVRRNVVFVAFGASRESLAGSWYFLHRSFPEPDAIDAMINLDMLGSGSASLLAYTSSNEDMNLIVNRLRDELLPCQASLTTAEPYPGDHRVFYDARIPSVLLTTGRYPTHDTARDTADLLDYEGMERIGEYAYALALSLGNGPRPLFRSDDAPRQQQPGVIAFSDVDIKPSFLNSQDPRTFLSRWVYPYLKYPAYAQDNGIQGRVLVDFIVDESGNVTDARVSRGVHPSLDEEALRVVSASPKWRPGRHRGKKVRVAMTVAVEFRLERKGSFGINGKKL
;
A
#
# COMPACT_ATOMS: atom_id res chain seq x y z
N MET A 1 -67.68 -15.44 42.44
CA MET A 1 -68.08 -16.61 41.60
C MET A 1 -68.54 -16.07 40.25
N ILE A 2 -67.69 -15.91 39.25
CA ILE A 2 -66.97 -16.92 38.43
C ILE A 2 -67.82 -17.36 37.22
N ARG A 3 -67.40 -16.82 36.06
CA ARG A 3 -67.18 -17.48 34.75
C ARG A 3 -68.33 -17.62 33.73
N LYS A 4 -67.93 -17.25 32.51
CA LYS A 4 -68.36 -17.66 31.17
C LYS A 4 -69.68 -17.08 30.64
N ALA A 5 -69.54 -16.04 29.82
CA ALA A 5 -69.93 -16.03 28.40
C ALA A 5 -70.04 -14.58 27.93
N LEU A 6 -69.18 -14.15 26.98
CA LEU A 6 -69.60 -13.32 25.85
C LEU A 6 -68.42 -13.23 24.87
N LEU A 7 -68.47 -14.10 23.87
CA LEU A 7 -67.84 -13.96 22.56
C LEU A 7 -68.87 -13.27 21.65
N LEU A 8 -68.37 -12.51 20.66
CA LEU A 8 -69.05 -11.73 19.62
C LEU A 8 -69.41 -10.27 19.96
N ALA A 9 -68.48 -9.36 19.64
CA ALA A 9 -68.75 -8.16 18.82
C ALA A 9 -67.50 -7.26 18.79
N ALA A 10 -66.60 -7.47 17.83
CA ALA A 10 -65.71 -6.44 17.28
C ALA A 10 -64.89 -7.03 16.11
N ALA A 11 -65.60 -7.51 15.08
CA ALA A 11 -65.03 -7.77 13.78
C ALA A 11 -65.73 -6.83 12.79
N LEU A 12 -65.17 -5.63 12.60
CA LEU A 12 -65.35 -4.71 11.45
C LEU A 12 -64.78 -3.33 11.83
N LEU A 13 -64.01 -2.73 10.91
CA LEU A 13 -63.18 -1.51 10.99
C LEU A 13 -61.72 -1.86 11.34
N CYS A 14 -60.75 -1.92 10.42
CA CYS A 14 -60.55 -1.11 9.22
C CYS A 14 -60.02 -1.95 8.05
N ALA A 15 -60.84 -2.11 7.01
CA ALA A 15 -60.36 -2.34 5.66
C ALA A 15 -59.86 -0.98 5.13
N GLY A 16 -58.53 -0.81 5.13
CA GLY A 16 -57.88 0.41 4.67
C GLY A 16 -56.55 0.08 4.00
N GLY A 17 -56.62 -0.31 2.73
CA GLY A 17 -55.52 -0.22 1.76
C GLY A 17 -54.18 -0.88 2.13
N LEU A 18 -54.07 -2.20 1.98
CA LEU A 18 -52.80 -2.77 1.55
C LEU A 18 -52.53 -2.29 0.12
N ARG A 19 -51.87 -1.14 -0.02
CA ARG A 19 -51.01 -0.93 -1.18
C ARG A 19 -49.75 -1.72 -0.90
N ALA A 20 -49.66 -2.91 -1.49
CA ALA A 20 -48.39 -3.55 -1.74
C ALA A 20 -47.54 -2.55 -2.53
N GLN A 21 -46.68 -1.80 -1.84
CA GLN A 21 -45.56 -1.16 -2.49
C GLN A 21 -44.70 -2.30 -2.99
N TYR A 22 -44.78 -2.56 -4.30
CA TYR A 22 -43.78 -3.29 -5.03
C TYR A 22 -42.43 -2.67 -4.68
N ARG A 23 -41.71 -3.28 -3.73
CA ARG A 23 -40.30 -2.98 -3.49
C ARG A 23 -39.57 -3.46 -4.73
N SER A 24 -38.87 -2.53 -5.38
CA SER A 24 -38.03 -2.82 -6.54
C SER A 24 -37.02 -3.95 -6.20
N GLY A 25 -36.62 -4.71 -7.21
CA GLY A 25 -35.78 -5.92 -7.07
C GLY A 25 -34.44 -5.74 -6.35
N ALA A 26 -34.00 -4.51 -6.06
CA ALA A 26 -32.83 -4.23 -5.24
C ALA A 26 -32.97 -4.76 -3.79
N ALA A 27 -34.17 -4.72 -3.21
CA ALA A 27 -34.39 -5.11 -1.82
C ALA A 27 -34.34 -6.63 -1.56
N LEU A 28 -34.33 -7.46 -2.61
CA LEU A 28 -34.17 -8.91 -2.49
C LEU A 28 -32.69 -9.33 -2.51
N GLN A 29 -31.83 -8.56 -3.16
CA GLN A 29 -30.39 -8.84 -3.25
C GLN A 29 -29.68 -8.54 -1.92
N ASP A 30 -30.15 -7.52 -1.19
CA ASP A 30 -29.65 -7.17 0.16
C ASP A 30 -29.94 -8.25 1.23
N LEU A 31 -30.81 -9.24 0.94
CA LEU A 31 -31.09 -10.37 1.84
C LEU A 31 -30.06 -11.50 1.73
N GLU A 32 -29.29 -11.53 0.64
CA GLU A 32 -28.21 -12.53 0.40
C GLU A 32 -26.83 -12.00 0.81
N ASP A 33 -26.69 -10.68 0.99
CA ASP A 33 -25.43 -10.06 1.38
C ASP A 33 -24.94 -10.52 2.76
N SER A 34 -23.63 -10.76 2.86
CA SER A 34 -22.97 -10.93 4.16
C SER A 34 -23.03 -9.63 4.99
N ASP A 35 -22.82 -9.75 6.30
CA ASP A 35 -22.72 -8.60 7.19
C ASP A 35 -21.61 -7.62 6.76
N ALA A 36 -20.49 -8.15 6.25
CA ALA A 36 -19.40 -7.31 5.77
C ALA A 36 -19.77 -6.59 4.47
N VAL A 37 -20.43 -7.25 3.52
CA VAL A 37 -20.91 -6.61 2.29
C VAL A 37 -21.90 -5.49 2.61
N ARG A 38 -22.85 -5.72 3.53
CA ARG A 38 -23.80 -4.69 3.97
C ARG A 38 -23.09 -3.49 4.61
N SER A 39 -22.08 -3.75 5.45
CA SER A 39 -21.27 -2.70 6.07
C SER A 39 -20.46 -1.90 5.04
N LEU A 40 -19.81 -2.58 4.09
CA LEU A 40 -19.06 -1.95 3.01
C LEU A 40 -19.96 -1.06 2.14
N LYS A 41 -21.15 -1.55 1.76
CA LYS A 41 -22.16 -0.76 1.02
C LYS A 41 -22.57 0.48 1.80
N ALA A 42 -22.79 0.37 3.12
CA ALA A 42 -23.15 1.50 3.98
C ALA A 42 -22.04 2.56 4.03
N HIS A 43 -20.80 2.14 4.31
CA HIS A 43 -19.65 3.05 4.40
C HIS A 43 -19.36 3.74 3.06
N VAL A 44 -19.28 2.98 1.96
CA VAL A 44 -19.07 3.56 0.61
C VAL A 44 -20.22 4.50 0.27
N GLY A 45 -21.47 4.06 0.51
CA GLY A 45 -22.67 4.85 0.23
C GLY A 45 -22.67 6.20 0.93
N MET A 46 -22.23 6.25 2.19
CA MET A 46 -22.12 7.49 2.95
C MET A 46 -20.96 8.37 2.46
N ILE A 47 -19.74 7.81 2.37
CA ILE A 47 -18.51 8.55 2.05
C ILE A 47 -18.50 9.07 0.61
N ALA A 48 -19.14 8.35 -0.32
CA ALA A 48 -19.27 8.72 -1.73
C ALA A 48 -20.59 9.45 -2.05
N SER A 49 -21.42 9.72 -1.04
CA SER A 49 -22.70 10.40 -1.22
C SER A 49 -22.52 11.82 -1.76
N ALA A 50 -23.57 12.34 -2.40
CA ALA A 50 -23.60 13.72 -2.89
C ALA A 50 -23.41 14.75 -1.75
N GLN A 51 -23.81 14.41 -0.51
CA GLN A 51 -23.65 15.27 0.67
C GLN A 51 -22.19 15.49 1.03
N MET A 52 -21.29 14.57 0.66
CA MET A 52 -19.86 14.70 0.89
C MET A 52 -19.16 15.54 -0.18
N GLU A 53 -19.89 16.08 -1.17
CA GLU A 53 -19.41 17.03 -2.18
C GLU A 53 -18.07 16.63 -2.85
N GLY A 54 -17.84 15.32 -3.02
CA GLY A 54 -16.61 14.77 -3.59
C GLY A 54 -15.34 15.01 -2.76
N ARG A 55 -15.46 15.44 -1.50
CA ARG A 55 -14.39 15.46 -0.47
C ARG A 55 -13.08 16.14 -0.88
N LYS A 56 -13.15 17.27 -1.59
CA LYS A 56 -11.94 18.03 -1.91
C LYS A 56 -11.22 18.49 -0.65
N ALA A 57 -9.90 18.40 -0.64
CA ALA A 57 -9.09 18.88 0.47
C ALA A 57 -9.47 20.31 0.89
N GLY A 58 -9.81 20.47 2.17
CA GLY A 58 -10.27 21.72 2.78
C GLY A 58 -11.75 22.05 2.59
N SER A 59 -12.52 21.26 1.83
CA SER A 59 -13.95 21.49 1.63
C SER A 59 -14.78 21.06 2.83
N GLU A 60 -16.03 21.52 2.90
CA GLU A 60 -17.00 21.02 3.90
C GLU A 60 -17.25 19.52 3.73
N GLY A 61 -17.28 19.04 2.49
CA GLY A 61 -17.36 17.61 2.19
C GLY A 61 -16.23 16.77 2.80
N GLU A 62 -14.97 17.24 2.77
CA GLU A 62 -13.87 16.55 3.46
C GLU A 62 -14.07 16.56 4.99
N LYS A 63 -14.52 17.68 5.57
CA LYS A 63 -14.80 17.78 7.01
C LYS A 63 -15.91 16.83 7.45
N MET A 64 -16.98 16.74 6.68
CA MET A 64 -18.09 15.83 6.94
C MET A 64 -17.65 14.36 6.85
N ALA A 65 -16.85 14.01 5.85
CA ALA A 65 -16.29 12.67 5.73
C ALA A 65 -15.34 12.33 6.88
N ALA A 66 -14.51 13.29 7.30
CA ALA A 66 -13.64 13.13 8.47
C ALA A 66 -14.45 12.90 9.75
N GLN A 67 -15.50 13.69 9.97
CA GLN A 67 -16.37 13.52 11.13
C GLN A 67 -17.04 12.14 11.13
N TYR A 68 -17.55 11.71 9.97
CA TYR A 68 -18.14 10.38 9.82
C TYR A 68 -17.16 9.27 10.22
N ILE A 69 -15.92 9.30 9.72
CA ILE A 69 -14.89 8.31 10.06
C ILE A 69 -14.52 8.35 11.55
N ALA A 70 -14.44 9.55 12.13
CA ALA A 70 -14.16 9.72 13.55
C ALA A 70 -15.27 9.10 14.42
N ASP A 71 -16.53 9.33 14.05
CA ASP A 71 -17.69 8.76 14.74
C ASP A 71 -17.72 7.23 14.65
N GLU A 72 -17.38 6.66 13.49
CA GLU A 72 -17.27 5.20 13.30
C GLU A 72 -16.15 4.61 14.18
N PHE A 73 -14.98 5.25 14.25
CA PHE A 73 -13.91 4.81 15.15
C PHE A 73 -14.32 4.87 16.63
N ILE A 74 -15.00 5.94 17.05
CA ILE A 74 -15.53 6.08 18.42
C ILE A 74 -16.56 4.98 18.70
N ALA A 75 -17.47 4.70 17.76
CA ALA A 75 -18.48 3.66 17.90
C ALA A 75 -17.87 2.26 18.06
N MET A 76 -16.68 2.04 17.48
CA MET A 76 -15.88 0.82 17.64
C MET A 76 -15.05 0.78 18.94
N GLY A 77 -15.11 1.84 19.77
CA GLY A 77 -14.38 1.95 21.02
C GLY A 77 -12.88 2.26 20.84
N LEU A 78 -12.50 2.90 19.74
CA LEU A 78 -11.12 3.30 19.48
C LEU A 78 -10.86 4.74 19.96
N ASP A 79 -9.66 4.98 20.46
CA ASP A 79 -9.25 6.31 20.91
C ASP A 79 -8.73 7.14 19.73
N LEU A 80 -9.30 8.33 19.52
CA LEU A 80 -8.81 9.24 18.47
C LEU A 80 -7.48 9.88 18.86
N LEU A 81 -6.57 10.01 17.90
CA LEU A 81 -5.36 10.81 18.07
C LEU A 81 -5.70 12.30 17.90
N PRO A 82 -5.20 13.18 18.79
CA PRO A 82 -5.42 14.62 18.69
C PRO A 82 -4.60 15.26 17.57
N ASP A 83 -4.83 16.55 17.35
CA ASP A 83 -4.00 17.46 16.55
C ASP A 83 -3.74 16.96 15.12
N GLN A 84 -4.79 16.62 14.38
CA GLN A 84 -4.70 16.12 13.00
C GLN A 84 -5.11 17.14 11.94
N GLU A 85 -5.35 18.41 12.29
CA GLU A 85 -5.62 19.48 11.33
C GLU A 85 -4.33 20.23 10.94
N PHE A 86 -4.19 20.58 9.66
CA PHE A 86 -2.97 21.20 9.14
C PHE A 86 -3.20 22.13 7.95
N GLY A 87 -2.19 22.96 7.67
CA GLY A 87 -2.16 23.87 6.53
C GLY A 87 -0.80 23.84 5.82
N LEU A 88 -0.82 23.82 4.49
CA LEU A 88 0.35 23.88 3.62
C LEU A 88 0.28 25.16 2.78
N ALA A 89 1.25 26.06 2.94
CA ALA A 89 1.37 27.23 2.08
C ALA A 89 1.69 26.75 0.66
N ARG A 90 0.88 27.18 -0.32
CA ARG A 90 1.19 26.96 -1.73
C ARG A 90 2.21 28.02 -2.15
N PRO A 91 3.19 27.67 -2.99
CA PRO A 91 4.00 28.68 -3.65
C PRO A 91 3.06 29.57 -4.47
N ALA A 92 3.20 30.89 -4.37
CA ALA A 92 2.49 31.82 -5.23
C ALA A 92 2.69 31.36 -6.68
N ALA A 93 1.58 31.09 -7.39
CA ALA A 93 1.67 30.66 -8.77
C ALA A 93 2.44 31.73 -9.56
N ASP A 94 3.58 31.36 -10.16
CA ASP A 94 4.24 32.21 -11.13
C ASP A 94 3.20 32.59 -12.18
N ALA A 95 2.93 33.89 -12.30
CA ALA A 95 1.97 34.48 -13.22
C ALA A 95 2.42 34.38 -14.70
N SER A 96 3.03 33.26 -15.09
CA SER A 96 3.55 32.99 -16.43
C SER A 96 2.74 31.96 -17.23
N ASN A 97 1.75 31.28 -16.63
CA ASN A 97 0.90 30.30 -17.33
C ASN A 97 -0.62 30.59 -17.28
N ALA A 98 -1.02 31.80 -16.91
CA ALA A 98 -2.42 32.25 -16.96
C ALA A 98 -2.73 33.09 -18.23
N ALA A 99 -2.02 32.85 -19.33
CA ALA A 99 -2.14 33.63 -20.58
C ALA A 99 -2.69 32.87 -21.79
N ASP A 100 -3.24 31.65 -21.63
CA ASP A 100 -3.81 30.88 -22.76
C ASP A 100 -5.35 30.78 -22.77
N ALA A 101 -6.05 31.55 -21.93
CA ALA A 101 -7.51 31.56 -21.95
C ALA A 101 -8.12 32.92 -21.62
N SER A 102 -7.85 33.95 -22.42
CA SER A 102 -8.87 34.91 -22.88
C SER A 102 -8.25 36.10 -23.63
N ASN A 103 -8.76 36.31 -24.85
CA ASN A 103 -8.80 37.57 -25.61
C ASN A 103 -7.57 37.98 -26.42
N ALA A 104 -7.55 37.50 -27.66
CA ALA A 104 -7.18 38.33 -28.81
C ALA A 104 -8.28 39.38 -29.03
N ALA A 105 -8.08 40.58 -28.47
CA ALA A 105 -8.72 41.81 -28.94
C ALA A 105 -7.88 43.02 -28.50
N GLU A 106 -7.16 43.55 -29.49
CA GLU A 106 -6.76 44.96 -29.68
C GLU A 106 -5.87 45.69 -28.64
N ALA A 107 -4.76 46.17 -29.18
CA ALA A 107 -3.77 47.04 -28.57
C ALA A 107 -4.29 48.46 -28.29
N SER A 108 -3.78 49.12 -27.25
CA SER A 108 -2.81 50.23 -27.40
C SER A 108 -2.62 51.07 -26.11
N ASN A 109 -1.32 51.37 -25.89
CA ASN A 109 -0.73 52.61 -25.35
C ASN A 109 -0.55 52.90 -23.84
N ALA A 110 0.75 53.03 -23.51
CA ALA A 110 1.45 54.03 -22.68
C ALA A 110 1.15 54.05 -21.15
N ALA A 111 2.07 53.59 -20.30
CA ALA A 111 3.28 54.30 -19.82
C ALA A 111 2.96 55.54 -18.98
N GLU A 112 3.12 55.45 -17.65
CA GLU A 112 4.09 56.23 -16.87
C GLU A 112 3.87 56.17 -15.34
N ALA A 113 5.00 56.34 -14.65
CA ALA A 113 5.18 56.96 -13.33
C ALA A 113 4.88 56.15 -12.05
N SER A 114 5.99 55.76 -11.43
CA SER A 114 6.19 55.54 -10.00
C SER A 114 5.59 56.65 -9.11
N LYS A 115 5.02 56.25 -7.97
CA LYS A 115 5.39 56.82 -6.65
C LYS A 115 4.80 56.01 -5.51
N ALA A 116 5.64 55.83 -4.50
CA ALA A 116 5.32 55.22 -3.21
C ALA A 116 4.18 55.97 -2.50
N ALA A 117 3.21 55.21 -2.04
CA ALA A 117 2.32 55.57 -0.94
C ALA A 117 2.14 54.32 -0.07
N GLU A 118 2.45 54.45 1.21
CA GLU A 118 2.16 53.46 2.24
C GLU A 118 0.66 53.15 2.25
N VAL A 119 0.32 51.87 2.15
CA VAL A 119 -1.05 51.35 2.31
C VAL A 119 -1.02 50.38 3.49
N PRO A 120 -2.03 50.39 4.40
CA PRO A 120 -1.95 49.77 5.70
C PRO A 120 -1.92 48.24 5.59
N ALA A 121 -1.30 47.61 6.60
CA ALA A 121 -1.35 46.17 6.82
C ALA A 121 -2.80 45.70 7.05
N SER A 122 -3.54 45.37 5.99
CA SER A 122 -4.71 44.50 6.07
C SER A 122 -5.07 43.95 4.69
N SER A 123 -5.12 42.61 4.61
CA SER A 123 -5.62 41.75 3.52
C SER A 123 -4.59 41.01 2.65
N ALA A 124 -3.63 40.32 3.28
CA ALA A 124 -3.14 39.09 2.67
C ALA A 124 -4.31 38.08 2.69
N SER A 125 -4.87 37.79 1.52
CA SER A 125 -5.94 36.82 1.37
C SER A 125 -5.50 35.46 1.95
N ASN A 126 -6.31 34.88 2.83
CA ASN A 126 -6.18 33.50 3.33
C ASN A 126 -6.29 32.43 2.21
N ALA A 127 -6.16 32.80 0.94
CA ALA A 127 -6.48 31.99 -0.23
C ALA A 127 -5.32 31.10 -0.70
N ASP A 128 -4.11 31.27 -0.16
CA ASP A 128 -2.90 30.59 -0.65
C ASP A 128 -2.41 29.43 0.24
N THR A 129 -3.20 29.03 1.25
CA THR A 129 -2.87 27.89 2.13
C THR A 129 -3.87 26.76 1.92
N LEU A 130 -3.41 25.62 1.44
CA LEU A 130 -4.18 24.37 1.43
C LEU A 130 -4.40 23.93 2.88
N ARG A 131 -5.65 23.89 3.34
CA ARG A 131 -6.01 23.35 4.66
C ARG A 131 -6.64 21.97 4.49
N SER A 132 -6.34 21.05 5.38
CA SER A 132 -6.92 19.70 5.39
C SER A 132 -6.76 19.07 6.80
N ARG A 133 -7.18 17.82 6.94
CA ARG A 133 -7.18 17.07 8.20
C ARG A 133 -6.97 15.58 7.98
N ASN A 134 -6.30 14.92 8.91
CA ASN A 134 -6.39 13.47 9.04
C ASN A 134 -7.46 13.09 10.06
N VAL A 135 -7.83 11.82 10.06
CA VAL A 135 -8.53 11.19 11.18
C VAL A 135 -7.76 9.94 11.56
N ALA A 136 -7.20 9.90 12.76
CA ALA A 136 -6.40 8.79 13.23
C ALA A 136 -6.98 8.18 14.51
N ALA A 137 -6.98 6.85 14.61
CA ALA A 137 -7.48 6.12 15.77
C ALA A 137 -6.51 5.04 16.22
N PHE A 138 -6.40 4.85 17.53
CA PHE A 138 -5.48 3.94 18.20
C PHE A 138 -6.19 2.67 18.68
N LEU A 139 -5.64 1.52 18.31
CA LEU A 139 -6.02 0.21 18.84
C LEU A 139 -4.80 -0.40 19.57
N PRO A 140 -4.83 -0.48 20.91
CA PRO A 140 -3.73 -1.06 21.67
C PRO A 140 -3.61 -2.57 21.48
N GLY A 141 -2.41 -3.05 21.16
CA GLY A 141 -2.09 -4.48 21.14
C GLY A 141 -1.95 -5.07 22.54
N TYR A 142 -1.73 -6.39 22.64
CA TYR A 142 -1.47 -7.03 23.93
C TYR A 142 -0.02 -6.92 24.41
N SER A 143 0.92 -6.54 23.54
CA SER A 143 2.31 -6.28 23.92
C SER A 143 2.44 -4.96 24.66
N LYS A 144 3.37 -4.90 25.63
CA LYS A 144 3.78 -3.65 26.27
C LYS A 144 4.80 -2.86 25.45
N GLU A 145 5.35 -3.45 24.39
CA GLU A 145 6.28 -2.76 23.50
C GLU A 145 5.54 -1.69 22.69
N ALA A 146 6.08 -0.47 22.66
CA ALA A 146 5.57 0.63 21.85
C ALA A 146 5.95 0.46 20.37
N ARG A 147 5.44 -0.60 19.74
CA ARG A 147 5.64 -0.91 18.31
C ARG A 147 4.30 -0.89 17.58
N TYR A 148 4.28 -0.30 16.39
CA TYR A 148 3.05 0.06 15.71
C TYR A 148 2.98 -0.50 14.29
N ILE A 149 1.79 -0.92 13.88
CA ILE A 149 1.42 -1.08 12.47
C ILE A 149 0.46 0.06 12.12
N VAL A 150 0.71 0.73 11.00
CA VAL A 150 -0.19 1.77 10.49
C VAL A 150 -1.04 1.19 9.37
N ILE A 151 -2.35 1.38 9.41
CA ILE A 151 -3.28 1.02 8.35
C ILE A 151 -3.94 2.32 7.88
N GLY A 152 -3.70 2.70 6.62
CA GLY A 152 -4.09 4.00 6.11
C GLY A 152 -4.86 3.94 4.81
N ALA A 153 -5.70 4.96 4.59
CA ALA A 153 -6.43 5.18 3.35
C ALA A 153 -6.61 6.67 3.09
N ARG A 154 -6.61 7.08 1.82
CA ARG A 154 -6.83 8.47 1.41
C ARG A 154 -8.25 8.97 1.72
N LEU A 155 -8.36 10.12 2.41
CA LEU A 155 -9.61 10.79 2.78
C LEU A 155 -10.16 11.72 1.69
N ASP A 156 -9.30 12.45 0.98
CA ASP A 156 -9.72 13.48 0.04
C ASP A 156 -9.99 12.91 -1.37
N ASN A 157 -10.84 13.60 -2.15
CA ASN A 157 -11.05 13.34 -3.56
C ASN A 157 -11.20 14.66 -4.38
N LEU A 158 -11.62 14.60 -5.64
CA LEU A 158 -11.61 15.74 -6.57
C LEU A 158 -12.57 16.89 -6.21
N GLY A 159 -13.62 16.61 -5.43
CA GLY A 159 -14.64 17.58 -5.07
C GLY A 159 -15.74 17.74 -6.11
N THR A 160 -16.03 18.99 -6.44
CA THR A 160 -17.06 19.38 -7.40
C THR A 160 -16.49 20.34 -8.44
N ASP A 161 -16.99 20.26 -9.66
CA ASP A 161 -16.81 21.31 -10.68
C ASP A 161 -18.14 21.69 -11.32
N SER A 162 -18.08 22.57 -12.32
CA SER A 162 -19.25 22.94 -13.13
C SER A 162 -18.97 22.63 -14.59
N LEU A 163 -19.96 22.04 -15.26
CA LEU A 163 -19.95 21.83 -16.71
C LEU A 163 -21.10 22.63 -17.34
N THR A 164 -20.89 23.23 -18.50
CA THR A 164 -21.98 23.82 -19.28
C THR A 164 -22.46 22.81 -20.31
N VAL A 165 -23.74 22.43 -20.24
CA VAL A 165 -24.41 21.54 -21.21
C VAL A 165 -25.57 22.33 -21.80
N ASP A 166 -25.59 22.50 -23.13
CA ASP A 166 -26.63 23.25 -23.85
C ASP A 166 -26.88 24.66 -23.30
N GLY A 167 -25.82 25.36 -22.88
CA GLY A 167 -25.90 26.70 -22.30
C GLY A 167 -26.32 26.75 -20.82
N VAL A 168 -26.61 25.60 -20.20
CA VAL A 168 -26.97 25.50 -18.78
C VAL A 168 -25.78 25.01 -17.97
N ARG A 169 -25.39 25.77 -16.94
CA ARG A 169 -24.34 25.38 -15.99
C ARG A 169 -24.89 24.33 -15.02
N GLN A 170 -24.36 23.11 -15.10
CA GLN A 170 -24.67 22.00 -14.21
C GLN A 170 -23.48 21.72 -13.28
N GLY A 171 -23.76 21.56 -11.99
CA GLY A 171 -22.77 21.11 -11.02
C GLY A 171 -22.49 19.62 -11.22
N ARG A 172 -21.22 19.23 -11.17
CA ARG A 172 -20.78 17.85 -11.26
C ARG A 172 -19.97 17.50 -10.02
N ILE A 173 -20.33 16.37 -9.42
CA ILE A 173 -19.70 15.84 -8.21
C ILE A 173 -18.84 14.65 -8.60
N TYR A 174 -17.63 14.59 -8.05
CA TYR A 174 -16.74 13.44 -8.16
C TYR A 174 -16.82 12.63 -6.88
N SER A 175 -17.80 11.72 -6.80
CA SER A 175 -18.07 10.91 -5.61
C SER A 175 -16.85 10.14 -5.10
N GLY A 176 -15.99 9.65 -6.01
CA GLY A 176 -14.78 8.93 -5.64
C GLY A 176 -15.08 7.63 -4.90
N ALA A 177 -16.10 6.89 -5.37
CA ALA A 177 -16.54 5.67 -4.72
C ALA A 177 -15.42 4.64 -4.66
N ASN A 178 -14.73 4.39 -5.77
CA ASN A 178 -13.53 3.58 -5.75
C ASN A 178 -12.28 4.39 -5.38
N GLY A 179 -12.18 5.67 -5.75
CA GLY A 179 -10.99 6.50 -5.50
C GLY A 179 -11.21 7.63 -4.47
N ASN A 180 -11.37 7.42 -3.17
CA ASN A 180 -11.02 6.21 -2.42
C ASN A 180 -12.02 5.86 -1.30
N ALA A 181 -13.33 5.96 -1.53
CA ALA A 181 -14.30 5.52 -0.52
C ALA A 181 -14.21 4.01 -0.25
N SER A 182 -13.82 3.20 -1.24
CA SER A 182 -13.60 1.76 -1.12
C SER A 182 -12.48 1.42 -0.13
N GLY A 183 -11.33 2.11 -0.20
CA GLY A 183 -10.23 1.94 0.74
C GLY A 183 -10.59 2.36 2.17
N LEU A 184 -11.31 3.48 2.32
CA LEU A 184 -11.82 3.93 3.61
C LEU A 184 -12.82 2.94 4.22
N ALA A 185 -13.73 2.39 3.42
CA ALA A 185 -14.71 1.40 3.88
C ALA A 185 -14.02 0.10 4.35
N ILE A 186 -13.02 -0.39 3.61
CA ILE A 186 -12.23 -1.55 4.04
C ILE A 186 -11.44 -1.24 5.32
N MET A 187 -10.88 -0.03 5.45
CA MET A 187 -10.20 0.39 6.68
C MET A 187 -11.13 0.35 7.91
N LEU A 188 -12.36 0.84 7.76
CA LEU A 188 -13.38 0.80 8.83
C LEU A 188 -13.75 -0.65 9.19
N GLU A 189 -13.92 -1.53 8.20
CA GLU A 189 -14.16 -2.95 8.44
C GLU A 189 -12.98 -3.64 9.13
N LEU A 190 -11.73 -3.30 8.78
CA LEU A 190 -10.55 -3.80 9.48
C LEU A 190 -10.49 -3.30 10.92
N ALA A 191 -10.81 -2.02 11.15
CA ALA A 191 -10.88 -1.44 12.49
C ALA A 191 -11.90 -2.18 13.37
N ARG A 192 -13.09 -2.44 12.83
CA ARG A 192 -14.14 -3.22 13.48
C ARG A 192 -13.70 -4.66 13.77
N LYS A 193 -13.13 -5.36 12.79
CA LYS A 193 -12.66 -6.76 12.96
C LYS A 193 -11.53 -6.85 13.98
N LEU A 194 -10.56 -5.95 13.93
CA LEU A 194 -9.40 -5.94 14.84
C LEU A 194 -9.78 -5.48 16.26
N SER A 195 -10.73 -4.55 16.43
CA SER A 195 -11.19 -4.15 17.76
C SER A 195 -11.93 -5.29 18.48
N LEU A 196 -12.79 -6.02 17.76
CA LEU A 196 -13.47 -7.22 18.27
C LEU A 196 -12.49 -8.37 18.59
N ASN A 197 -11.38 -8.45 17.86
CA ASN A 197 -10.37 -9.49 18.01
C ASN A 197 -9.05 -8.96 18.61
N ARG A 198 -9.12 -7.92 19.44
CA ARG A 198 -7.94 -7.22 19.97
C ARG A 198 -6.91 -8.14 20.61
N SER A 199 -7.36 -9.22 21.26
CA SER A 199 -6.48 -10.22 21.90
C SER A 199 -5.60 -10.99 20.92
N LEU A 200 -5.91 -10.97 19.62
CA LEU A 200 -5.14 -11.64 18.58
C LEU A 200 -3.96 -10.81 18.07
N VAL A 201 -3.82 -9.54 18.43
CA VAL A 201 -2.80 -8.65 17.85
C VAL A 201 -1.78 -8.21 18.89
N ARG A 202 -0.52 -8.59 18.66
CA ARG A 202 0.60 -8.29 19.57
C ARG A 202 0.95 -6.80 19.57
N ARG A 203 1.21 -6.23 18.39
CA ARG A 203 1.59 -4.83 18.21
C ARG A 203 0.39 -3.90 18.31
N ASN A 204 0.66 -2.62 18.58
CA ASN A 204 -0.37 -1.60 18.47
C ASN A 204 -0.72 -1.34 17.00
N VAL A 205 -1.96 -0.97 16.73
CA VAL A 205 -2.43 -0.62 15.39
C VAL A 205 -2.92 0.82 15.41
N VAL A 206 -2.54 1.60 14.40
CA VAL A 206 -3.08 2.95 14.18
C VAL A 206 -3.77 2.97 12.83
N PHE A 207 -5.05 3.32 12.83
CA PHE A 207 -5.83 3.54 11.62
C PHE A 207 -5.78 5.01 11.24
N VAL A 208 -5.62 5.35 9.96
CA VAL A 208 -5.54 6.76 9.53
C VAL A 208 -6.23 7.02 8.19
N ALA A 209 -7.19 7.94 8.19
CA ALA A 209 -7.69 8.56 6.97
C ALA A 209 -6.83 9.81 6.65
N PHE A 210 -6.07 9.80 5.54
CA PHE A 210 -5.13 10.86 5.20
C PHE A 210 -5.76 11.98 4.36
N GLY A 211 -5.73 13.20 4.85
CA GLY A 211 -6.18 14.39 4.12
C GLY A 211 -5.14 14.95 3.14
N ALA A 212 -5.59 15.68 2.13
CA ALA A 212 -4.72 16.33 1.12
C ALA A 212 -3.70 15.38 0.45
N SER A 213 -4.04 14.10 0.33
CA SER A 213 -3.16 13.07 -0.21
C SER A 213 -3.01 13.22 -1.71
N ARG A 214 -4.10 13.56 -2.43
CA ARG A 214 -4.05 13.73 -3.89
C ARG A 214 -3.13 14.84 -4.34
N GLU A 215 -3.14 15.95 -3.60
CA GLU A 215 -2.43 17.16 -4.01
C GLU A 215 -0.94 17.12 -3.63
N SER A 216 -0.60 16.49 -2.50
CA SER A 216 0.74 16.65 -1.93
C SER A 216 1.22 15.57 -0.97
N LEU A 217 0.40 14.56 -0.62
CA LEU A 217 0.68 13.62 0.48
C LEU A 217 0.89 14.33 1.83
N ALA A 218 0.35 15.55 1.99
CA ALA A 218 0.58 16.37 3.18
C ALA A 218 0.01 15.71 4.45
N GLY A 219 -1.12 15.02 4.37
CA GLY A 219 -1.72 14.33 5.50
C GLY A 219 -0.83 13.22 6.06
N SER A 220 -0.33 12.33 5.20
CA SER A 220 0.58 11.26 5.63
C SER A 220 1.92 11.80 6.11
N TRP A 221 2.47 12.82 5.46
CA TRP A 221 3.67 13.51 5.93
C TRP A 221 3.47 14.12 7.31
N TYR A 222 2.38 14.87 7.50
CA TYR A 222 2.04 15.51 8.77
C TYR A 222 1.85 14.46 9.87
N PHE A 223 1.08 13.40 9.60
CA PHE A 223 0.85 12.31 10.53
C PHE A 223 2.17 11.70 11.02
N LEU A 224 3.06 11.34 10.09
CA LEU A 224 4.32 10.67 10.42
C LEU A 224 5.23 11.57 11.27
N HIS A 225 5.33 12.86 10.96
CA HIS A 225 6.25 13.78 11.63
C HIS A 225 5.70 14.41 12.90
N ARG A 226 4.37 14.42 13.09
CA ARG A 226 3.72 15.05 14.25
C ARG A 226 3.20 14.05 15.26
N SER A 227 2.71 12.90 14.81
CA SER A 227 2.12 11.89 15.69
C SER A 227 3.17 10.91 16.24
N PHE A 228 4.32 10.79 15.57
CA PHE A 228 5.41 9.91 15.98
C PHE A 228 6.70 10.70 16.20
N PRO A 229 7.14 10.87 17.47
CA PRO A 229 8.44 11.45 17.76
C PRO A 229 9.60 10.62 17.20
N GLU A 230 9.42 9.29 17.18
CA GLU A 230 10.39 8.32 16.66
C GLU A 230 9.72 7.46 15.58
N PRO A 231 9.89 7.78 14.29
CA PRO A 231 9.34 7.00 13.19
C PRO A 231 9.78 5.52 13.20
N ASP A 232 10.94 5.18 13.79
CA ASP A 232 11.38 3.78 13.94
C ASP A 232 10.40 2.92 14.72
N ALA A 233 9.54 3.50 15.58
CA ALA A 233 8.52 2.77 16.32
C ALA A 233 7.47 2.10 15.42
N ILE A 234 7.33 2.55 14.17
CA ILE A 234 6.42 1.98 13.19
C ILE A 234 7.13 0.81 12.48
N ASP A 235 6.61 -0.40 12.68
CA ASP A 235 7.15 -1.63 12.05
C ASP A 235 6.76 -1.72 10.58
N ALA A 236 5.53 -1.34 10.24
CA ALA A 236 5.07 -1.35 8.85
C ALA A 236 3.83 -0.47 8.64
N MET A 237 3.57 -0.15 7.37
CA MET A 237 2.38 0.55 6.92
C MET A 237 1.64 -0.23 5.81
N ILE A 238 0.32 -0.38 5.96
CA ILE A 238 -0.59 -0.92 4.94
C ILE A 238 -1.39 0.26 4.38
N ASN A 239 -1.24 0.56 3.09
CA ASN A 239 -2.01 1.58 2.39
C ASN A 239 -3.12 0.93 1.56
N LEU A 240 -4.34 1.42 1.73
CA LEU A 240 -5.54 0.92 1.03
C LEU A 240 -6.02 1.98 0.05
N ASP A 241 -5.87 1.73 -1.25
CA ASP A 241 -6.31 2.68 -2.29
C ASP A 241 -6.91 1.97 -3.51
N MET A 242 -8.12 2.38 -3.90
CA MET A 242 -8.85 1.85 -5.06
C MET A 242 -9.03 0.33 -5.01
N LEU A 243 -9.88 -0.14 -4.09
CA LEU A 243 -10.09 -1.58 -3.82
C LEU A 243 -11.44 -2.13 -4.30
N GLY A 244 -12.21 -1.33 -5.04
CA GLY A 244 -13.58 -1.62 -5.45
C GLY A 244 -13.75 -2.31 -6.81
N SER A 245 -12.67 -2.56 -7.57
CA SER A 245 -12.77 -3.25 -8.88
C SER A 245 -12.75 -4.79 -8.79
N GLY A 246 -12.77 -5.34 -7.58
CA GLY A 246 -12.85 -6.77 -7.32
C GLY A 246 -11.51 -7.45 -7.01
N SER A 247 -11.59 -8.64 -6.42
CA SER A 247 -10.43 -9.30 -5.79
C SER A 247 -9.48 -9.99 -6.79
N ALA A 248 -9.93 -10.25 -8.02
CA ALA A 248 -9.13 -10.93 -9.05
C ALA A 248 -7.92 -10.10 -9.52
N SER A 249 -8.00 -8.77 -9.38
CA SER A 249 -6.95 -7.82 -9.78
C SER A 249 -6.19 -7.24 -8.58
N LEU A 250 -6.28 -7.84 -7.38
CA LEU A 250 -5.60 -7.32 -6.20
C LEU A 250 -4.07 -7.33 -6.41
N LEU A 251 -3.47 -6.15 -6.34
CA LEU A 251 -2.03 -5.93 -6.39
C LEU A 251 -1.50 -5.56 -5.01
N ALA A 252 -0.31 -6.05 -4.69
CA ALA A 252 0.49 -5.61 -3.55
C ALA A 252 1.80 -4.98 -4.06
N TYR A 253 1.97 -3.68 -3.84
CA TYR A 253 3.20 -2.97 -4.15
C TYR A 253 3.95 -2.66 -2.85
N THR A 254 5.12 -3.28 -2.68
CA THR A 254 5.93 -3.23 -1.45
C THR A 254 7.16 -2.33 -1.58
N SER A 255 7.25 -1.55 -2.67
CA SER A 255 8.46 -0.82 -3.06
C SER A 255 9.70 -1.73 -3.11
N SER A 256 9.51 -2.96 -3.57
CA SER A 256 10.52 -4.03 -3.62
C SER A 256 11.10 -4.44 -2.25
N ASN A 257 10.46 -4.09 -1.13
CA ASN A 257 10.95 -4.49 0.17
C ASN A 257 10.93 -6.02 0.34
N GLU A 258 12.09 -6.62 0.59
CA GLU A 258 12.23 -8.08 0.64
C GLU A 258 11.39 -8.74 1.74
N ASP A 259 11.39 -8.17 2.95
CA ASP A 259 10.66 -8.74 4.09
C ASP A 259 9.14 -8.63 3.85
N MET A 260 8.67 -7.51 3.30
CA MET A 260 7.27 -7.35 2.90
C MET A 260 6.88 -8.33 1.78
N ASN A 261 7.75 -8.55 0.80
CA ASN A 261 7.54 -9.56 -0.25
C ASN A 261 7.42 -10.97 0.33
N LEU A 262 8.25 -11.32 1.32
CA LEU A 262 8.17 -12.62 1.99
C LEU A 262 6.86 -12.78 2.77
N ILE A 263 6.39 -11.72 3.43
CA ILE A 263 5.10 -11.73 4.14
C ILE A 263 3.95 -11.91 3.14
N VAL A 264 3.90 -11.11 2.07
CA VAL A 264 2.88 -11.23 1.01
C VAL A 264 2.90 -12.61 0.37
N ASN A 265 4.08 -13.16 0.07
CA ASN A 265 4.21 -14.50 -0.51
C ASN A 265 3.78 -15.60 0.45
N ARG A 266 4.06 -15.48 1.75
CA ARG A 266 3.61 -16.47 2.74
C ARG A 266 2.08 -16.56 2.81
N LEU A 267 1.39 -15.43 2.70
CA LEU A 267 -0.08 -15.40 2.66
C LEU A 267 -0.64 -16.12 1.42
N ARG A 268 0.17 -16.33 0.37
CA ARG A 268 -0.24 -17.14 -0.80
C ARG A 268 -0.37 -18.62 -0.51
N ASP A 269 0.36 -19.10 0.49
CA ASP A 269 0.28 -20.49 0.93
C ASP A 269 -0.91 -20.71 1.89
N GLU A 270 -1.58 -19.63 2.32
CA GLU A 270 -2.78 -19.69 3.15
C GLU A 270 -4.05 -19.82 2.30
N LEU A 271 -5.09 -20.46 2.86
CA LEU A 271 -6.39 -20.67 2.22
C LEU A 271 -7.27 -19.41 2.29
N LEU A 272 -6.75 -18.28 1.80
CA LEU A 272 -7.46 -17.00 1.74
C LEU A 272 -8.38 -16.93 0.52
N PRO A 273 -9.51 -16.21 0.60
CA PRO A 273 -10.49 -16.12 -0.48
C PRO A 273 -10.01 -15.28 -1.67
N CYS A 274 -8.94 -14.49 -1.50
CA CYS A 274 -8.20 -13.89 -2.60
C CYS A 274 -6.71 -13.82 -2.31
N GLN A 275 -5.92 -13.60 -3.36
CA GLN A 275 -4.47 -13.52 -3.28
C GLN A 275 -3.97 -12.25 -3.96
N ALA A 276 -3.07 -11.52 -3.30
CA ALA A 276 -2.45 -10.36 -3.89
C ALA A 276 -1.31 -10.75 -4.85
N SER A 277 -1.29 -10.10 -6.00
CA SER A 277 -0.19 -10.16 -6.96
C SER A 277 0.88 -9.13 -6.60
N LEU A 278 2.08 -9.60 -6.23
CA LEU A 278 3.22 -8.70 -6.07
C LEU A 278 3.54 -8.02 -7.40
N THR A 279 3.71 -6.70 -7.35
CA THR A 279 4.11 -5.89 -8.50
C THR A 279 5.39 -5.12 -8.19
N THR A 280 6.27 -5.01 -9.18
CA THR A 280 7.51 -4.24 -9.11
C THR A 280 7.33 -2.81 -9.61
N ALA A 281 6.35 -2.58 -10.49
CA ALA A 281 5.94 -1.25 -10.91
C ALA A 281 4.87 -0.75 -9.94
N GLU A 282 5.05 0.49 -9.48
CA GLU A 282 4.05 1.16 -8.66
C GLU A 282 2.78 1.40 -9.47
N PRO A 283 1.63 0.80 -9.10
CA PRO A 283 0.40 0.96 -9.87
C PRO A 283 -0.14 2.39 -9.82
N TYR A 284 0.02 3.03 -8.66
CA TYR A 284 -0.48 4.37 -8.39
C TYR A 284 0.28 5.03 -7.22
N PRO A 285 0.66 6.32 -7.34
CA PRO A 285 1.28 7.08 -6.25
C PRO A 285 0.33 7.25 -5.07
N GLY A 286 0.80 7.07 -3.84
CA GLY A 286 -0.04 7.30 -2.66
C GLY A 286 0.74 7.43 -1.35
N ASP A 287 0.01 7.47 -0.24
CA ASP A 287 0.56 7.77 1.10
C ASP A 287 1.66 6.82 1.57
N HIS A 288 1.67 5.58 1.08
CA HIS A 288 2.76 4.63 1.33
C HIS A 288 4.16 5.18 1.00
N ARG A 289 4.28 6.08 0.01
CA ARG A 289 5.56 6.70 -0.36
C ARG A 289 6.21 7.45 0.80
N VAL A 290 5.42 8.17 1.61
CA VAL A 290 5.95 8.93 2.76
C VAL A 290 6.60 8.00 3.78
N PHE A 291 6.01 6.83 4.02
CA PHE A 291 6.56 5.82 4.91
C PHE A 291 7.80 5.15 4.30
N TYR A 292 7.73 4.81 3.02
CA TYR A 292 8.87 4.26 2.29
C TYR A 292 10.09 5.20 2.31
N ASP A 293 9.90 6.50 2.03
CA ASP A 293 10.96 7.52 2.04
C ASP A 293 11.56 7.70 3.44
N ALA A 294 10.76 7.48 4.48
CA ALA A 294 11.20 7.44 5.88
C ALA A 294 11.83 6.10 6.29
N ARG A 295 12.08 5.19 5.35
CA ARG A 295 12.63 3.84 5.57
C ARG A 295 11.77 2.98 6.49
N ILE A 296 10.45 3.12 6.39
CA ILE A 296 9.47 2.25 7.05
C ILE A 296 8.92 1.27 6.00
N PRO A 297 8.93 -0.05 6.24
CA PRO A 297 8.33 -1.02 5.33
C PRO A 297 6.85 -0.69 5.06
N SER A 298 6.49 -0.54 3.80
CA SER A 298 5.13 -0.18 3.40
C SER A 298 4.61 -1.09 2.31
N VAL A 299 3.30 -1.31 2.27
CA VAL A 299 2.63 -2.01 1.17
C VAL A 299 1.39 -1.25 0.74
N LEU A 300 1.28 -0.93 -0.55
CA LEU A 300 0.05 -0.49 -1.17
C LEU A 300 -0.74 -1.71 -1.64
N LEU A 301 -1.97 -1.85 -1.13
CA LEU A 301 -2.99 -2.73 -1.68
C LEU A 301 -3.90 -1.91 -2.59
N THR A 302 -4.04 -2.37 -3.83
CA THR A 302 -4.87 -1.70 -4.84
C THR A 302 -5.37 -2.69 -5.90
N THR A 303 -6.51 -2.41 -6.50
CA THR A 303 -7.00 -3.12 -7.71
C THR A 303 -6.50 -2.47 -9.01
N GLY A 304 -5.67 -1.42 -8.89
CA GLY A 304 -5.08 -0.69 -10.01
C GLY A 304 -6.01 0.38 -10.60
N ARG A 305 -5.63 0.90 -11.77
CA ARG A 305 -6.42 1.90 -12.49
C ARG A 305 -7.65 1.25 -13.14
N TYR A 306 -8.77 1.97 -13.15
CA TYR A 306 -10.05 1.52 -13.68
C TYR A 306 -10.68 2.59 -14.60
N PRO A 307 -11.59 2.23 -15.53
CA PRO A 307 -12.07 3.13 -16.57
C PRO A 307 -12.78 4.40 -16.10
N THR A 308 -13.40 4.37 -14.91
CA THR A 308 -14.14 5.51 -14.33
C THR A 308 -13.33 6.33 -13.34
N HIS A 309 -12.04 6.01 -13.13
CA HIS A 309 -11.15 6.72 -12.22
C HIS A 309 -11.10 8.22 -12.56
N ASP A 310 -11.18 9.06 -11.53
CA ASP A 310 -11.20 10.53 -11.65
C ASP A 310 -12.33 11.10 -12.52
N THR A 311 -13.45 10.36 -12.62
CA THR A 311 -14.65 10.83 -13.32
C THR A 311 -15.85 10.86 -12.38
N ALA A 312 -16.88 11.64 -12.75
CA ALA A 312 -18.16 11.62 -12.04
C ALA A 312 -18.91 10.28 -12.12
N ARG A 313 -18.43 9.34 -12.94
CA ARG A 313 -18.94 7.96 -13.01
C ARG A 313 -18.28 7.03 -11.99
N ASP A 314 -17.37 7.52 -11.15
CA ASP A 314 -16.82 6.75 -10.03
C ASP A 314 -17.85 6.68 -8.88
N THR A 315 -18.90 5.89 -9.09
CA THR A 315 -20.10 5.80 -8.25
C THR A 315 -20.21 4.43 -7.55
N ALA A 316 -20.91 4.41 -6.41
CA ALA A 316 -20.98 3.27 -5.50
C ALA A 316 -21.64 2.02 -6.11
N ASP A 317 -22.50 2.19 -7.12
CA ASP A 317 -23.20 1.11 -7.82
C ASP A 317 -22.30 0.28 -8.74
N LEU A 318 -21.09 0.78 -9.06
CA LEU A 318 -20.14 0.08 -9.94
C LEU A 318 -19.13 -0.80 -9.18
N LEU A 319 -19.16 -0.80 -7.85
CA LEU A 319 -18.18 -1.53 -7.05
C LEU A 319 -18.53 -3.02 -6.91
N ASP A 320 -17.51 -3.87 -6.92
CA ASP A 320 -17.62 -5.29 -6.58
C ASP A 320 -17.47 -5.48 -5.06
N TYR A 321 -18.59 -5.42 -4.33
CA TYR A 321 -18.59 -5.52 -2.88
C TYR A 321 -18.20 -6.91 -2.35
N GLU A 322 -18.53 -8.00 -3.07
CA GLU A 322 -18.07 -9.34 -2.69
C GLU A 322 -16.56 -9.47 -2.87
N GLY A 323 -16.02 -8.89 -3.96
CA GLY A 323 -14.58 -8.75 -4.14
C GLY A 323 -13.92 -7.92 -3.03
N MET A 324 -14.53 -6.80 -2.64
CA MET A 324 -14.05 -5.97 -1.53
C MET A 324 -14.04 -6.72 -0.19
N GLU A 325 -15.06 -7.54 0.10
CA GLU A 325 -15.06 -8.40 1.29
C GLU A 325 -13.85 -9.34 1.31
N ARG A 326 -13.58 -10.03 0.18
CA ARG A 326 -12.41 -10.92 0.03
C ARG A 326 -11.09 -10.18 0.19
N ILE A 327 -10.99 -8.98 -0.38
CA ILE A 327 -9.83 -8.10 -0.19
C ILE A 327 -9.68 -7.71 1.29
N GLY A 328 -10.78 -7.40 1.98
CA GLY A 328 -10.79 -7.09 3.41
C GLY A 328 -10.32 -8.27 4.27
N GLU A 329 -10.69 -9.50 3.91
CA GLU A 329 -10.17 -10.73 4.54
C GLU A 329 -8.65 -10.86 4.36
N TYR A 330 -8.15 -10.62 3.14
CA TYR A 330 -6.72 -10.63 2.85
C TYR A 330 -5.97 -9.55 3.63
N ALA A 331 -6.49 -8.32 3.65
CA ALA A 331 -5.90 -7.21 4.39
C ALA A 331 -5.89 -7.46 5.91
N TYR A 332 -6.92 -8.13 6.43
CA TYR A 332 -6.97 -8.57 7.83
C TYR A 332 -5.90 -9.61 8.15
N ALA A 333 -5.75 -10.63 7.29
CA ALA A 333 -4.68 -11.64 7.45
C ALA A 333 -3.28 -11.00 7.38
N LEU A 334 -3.08 -10.04 6.46
CA LEU A 334 -1.84 -9.27 6.36
C LEU A 334 -1.58 -8.44 7.63
N ALA A 335 -2.60 -7.76 8.15
CA ALA A 335 -2.50 -7.00 9.40
C ALA A 335 -2.16 -7.90 10.60
N LEU A 336 -2.72 -9.11 10.68
CA LEU A 336 -2.37 -10.09 11.71
C LEU A 336 -0.94 -10.62 11.55
N SER A 337 -0.52 -10.91 10.31
CA SER A 337 0.84 -11.37 10.01
C SER A 337 1.88 -10.31 10.41
N LEU A 338 1.63 -9.04 10.08
CA LEU A 338 2.45 -7.91 10.49
C LEU A 338 2.33 -7.61 11.98
N GLY A 339 1.15 -7.76 12.56
CA GLY A 339 0.87 -7.52 13.97
C GLY A 339 1.55 -8.51 14.90
N ASN A 340 1.69 -9.78 14.47
CA ASN A 340 2.18 -10.88 15.31
C ASN A 340 3.53 -11.46 14.89
N GLY A 341 3.89 -11.35 13.61
CA GLY A 341 5.11 -11.93 13.07
C GLY A 341 6.40 -11.18 13.46
N PRO A 342 7.56 -11.64 12.97
CA PRO A 342 8.82 -10.91 13.11
C PRO A 342 8.69 -9.48 12.56
N ARG A 343 9.43 -8.53 13.15
CA ARG A 343 9.49 -7.15 12.64
C ARG A 343 10.05 -7.17 11.22
N PRO A 344 9.31 -6.69 10.19
CA PRO A 344 9.88 -6.53 8.88
C PRO A 344 10.94 -5.42 8.96
N LEU A 345 12.09 -5.67 8.34
CA LEU A 345 13.14 -4.67 8.23
C LEU A 345 12.98 -3.90 6.92
N PHE A 346 13.32 -2.62 6.95
CA PHE A 346 13.44 -1.87 5.72
C PHE A 346 14.67 -2.37 4.96
N ARG A 347 14.40 -3.19 3.95
CA ARG A 347 15.36 -3.66 2.97
C ARG A 347 14.84 -3.19 1.63
N SER A 348 15.10 -1.93 1.30
CA SER A 348 15.08 -1.55 -0.11
C SER A 348 16.06 -2.47 -0.84
N ASP A 349 15.79 -2.76 -2.10
CA ASP A 349 16.78 -3.33 -3.02
C ASP A 349 17.94 -2.32 -3.21
N ASP A 350 18.63 -1.88 -2.15
CA ASP A 350 19.65 -0.80 -2.15
C ASP A 350 20.98 -1.18 -2.84
N ALA A 351 20.95 -2.18 -3.71
CA ALA A 351 21.65 -2.00 -4.97
C ALA A 351 20.61 -1.53 -5.98
N PRO A 352 20.60 -0.24 -6.37
CA PRO A 352 19.96 0.12 -7.61
C PRO A 352 20.39 -0.92 -8.63
N ARG A 353 19.46 -1.72 -9.15
CA ARG A 353 19.57 -2.10 -10.55
C ARG A 353 19.30 -0.80 -11.30
N GLN A 354 20.26 0.14 -11.22
CA GLN A 354 20.59 0.88 -12.42
C GLN A 354 20.72 -0.22 -13.46
N GLN A 355 19.78 -0.28 -14.40
CA GLN A 355 20.07 -0.93 -15.66
C GLN A 355 21.30 -0.17 -16.16
N GLN A 356 22.48 -0.68 -15.83
CA GLN A 356 23.70 -0.16 -16.39
C GLN A 356 23.48 -0.26 -17.90
N PRO A 357 23.57 0.86 -18.65
CA PRO A 357 23.28 0.84 -20.07
C PRO A 357 24.05 -0.30 -20.76
N GLY A 358 23.33 -1.23 -21.39
CA GLY A 358 23.92 -2.39 -22.07
C GLY A 358 24.10 -3.66 -21.23
N VAL A 359 23.56 -3.75 -20.01
CA VAL A 359 23.50 -5.00 -19.22
C VAL A 359 22.13 -5.66 -19.36
N ILE A 360 22.12 -6.91 -19.82
CA ILE A 360 20.91 -7.69 -20.10
C ILE A 360 20.69 -8.73 -19.00
N ALA A 361 19.44 -9.00 -18.61
CA ALA A 361 19.14 -10.02 -17.62
C ALA A 361 19.43 -11.44 -18.18
N PHE A 362 19.84 -12.36 -17.32
CA PHE A 362 20.09 -13.76 -17.69
C PHE A 362 18.88 -14.47 -18.35
N SER A 363 17.65 -14.04 -18.06
CA SER A 363 16.43 -14.55 -18.68
C SER A 363 16.25 -14.09 -20.13
N ASP A 364 16.83 -12.96 -20.49
CA ASP A 364 16.48 -12.22 -21.71
C ASP A 364 17.54 -12.35 -22.81
N VAL A 365 18.61 -13.13 -22.55
CA VAL A 365 19.67 -13.41 -23.51
C VAL A 365 19.37 -14.64 -24.36
N ASP A 366 19.64 -14.54 -25.66
CA ASP A 366 19.40 -15.62 -26.63
C ASP A 366 20.31 -16.82 -26.36
N ILE A 367 21.56 -16.55 -25.96
CA ILE A 367 22.52 -17.55 -25.53
C ILE A 367 23.05 -17.16 -24.16
N LYS A 368 22.79 -18.00 -23.17
CA LYS A 368 23.22 -17.79 -21.79
C LYS A 368 24.74 -17.88 -21.65
N PRO A 369 25.35 -17.09 -20.75
CA PRO A 369 26.72 -17.33 -20.33
C PRO A 369 26.91 -18.77 -19.88
N SER A 370 28.08 -19.37 -20.14
CA SER A 370 28.37 -20.73 -19.70
C SER A 370 29.69 -20.84 -18.96
N PHE A 371 29.67 -21.55 -17.85
CA PHE A 371 30.83 -21.88 -17.03
C PHE A 371 31.26 -23.31 -17.33
N LEU A 372 32.53 -23.53 -17.70
CA LEU A 372 33.05 -24.85 -18.10
C LEU A 372 32.16 -25.57 -19.13
N ASN A 373 31.68 -24.82 -20.14
CA ASN A 373 30.75 -25.28 -21.19
C ASN A 373 29.35 -25.68 -20.71
N SER A 374 28.98 -25.39 -19.47
CA SER A 374 27.62 -25.58 -18.94
C SER A 374 26.89 -24.26 -18.79
N GLN A 375 25.66 -24.17 -19.30
CA GLN A 375 24.75 -23.03 -19.10
C GLN A 375 23.96 -23.13 -17.79
N ASP A 376 24.08 -24.25 -17.06
CA ASP A 376 23.43 -24.43 -15.77
C ASP A 376 24.24 -23.74 -14.66
N PRO A 377 23.71 -22.71 -13.99
CA PRO A 377 24.40 -22.00 -12.90
C PRO A 377 24.81 -22.92 -11.74
N ARG A 378 24.16 -24.09 -11.57
CA ARG A 378 24.55 -25.09 -10.56
C ARG A 378 25.91 -25.71 -10.83
N THR A 379 26.36 -25.73 -12.09
CA THR A 379 27.71 -26.18 -12.43
C THR A 379 28.76 -25.22 -11.87
N PHE A 380 28.52 -23.91 -11.93
CA PHE A 380 29.39 -22.93 -11.29
C PHE A 380 29.45 -23.11 -9.77
N LEU A 381 28.29 -23.30 -9.13
CA LEU A 381 28.24 -23.55 -7.69
C LEU A 381 29.03 -24.81 -7.28
N SER A 382 28.78 -25.94 -7.95
CA SER A 382 29.37 -27.23 -7.58
C SER A 382 30.83 -27.42 -8.00
N ARG A 383 31.27 -26.82 -9.12
CA ARG A 383 32.62 -27.00 -9.66
C ARG A 383 33.60 -25.89 -9.30
N TRP A 384 33.10 -24.73 -8.86
CA TRP A 384 33.92 -23.59 -8.46
C TRP A 384 33.61 -23.11 -7.07
N VAL A 385 32.37 -22.70 -6.79
CA VAL A 385 32.07 -22.05 -5.50
C VAL A 385 32.36 -22.99 -4.33
N TYR A 386 31.70 -24.14 -4.23
CA TYR A 386 31.86 -25.02 -3.08
C TYR A 386 33.27 -25.63 -2.92
N PRO A 387 33.97 -26.03 -3.99
CA PRO A 387 35.36 -26.51 -3.87
C PRO A 387 36.35 -25.47 -3.36
N TYR A 388 36.10 -24.17 -3.61
CA TYR A 388 37.00 -23.07 -3.21
C TYR A 388 36.42 -22.20 -2.08
N LEU A 389 35.27 -22.59 -1.52
CA LEU A 389 34.60 -21.94 -0.39
C LEU A 389 35.34 -22.30 0.90
N LYS A 390 35.66 -21.29 1.69
CA LYS A 390 36.26 -21.42 3.02
C LYS A 390 35.27 -20.92 4.05
N TYR A 391 34.61 -21.83 4.74
CA TYR A 391 33.69 -21.46 5.81
C TYR A 391 34.46 -20.67 6.90
N PRO A 392 34.13 -19.40 7.19
CA PRO A 392 34.86 -18.58 8.15
C PRO A 392 34.86 -19.21 9.56
N ALA A 393 36.02 -19.28 10.22
CA ALA A 393 36.15 -19.89 11.55
C ALA A 393 35.18 -19.26 12.57
N TYR A 394 35.12 -17.92 12.59
CA TYR A 394 34.15 -17.18 13.40
C TYR A 394 32.69 -17.64 13.17
N ALA A 395 32.30 -17.86 11.91
CA ALA A 395 30.95 -18.29 11.58
C ALA A 395 30.70 -19.75 11.99
N GLN A 396 31.72 -20.62 11.91
CA GLN A 396 31.62 -22.00 12.40
C GLN A 396 31.47 -22.04 13.93
N ASP A 397 32.32 -21.32 14.65
CA ASP A 397 32.35 -21.31 16.12
C ASP A 397 31.04 -20.76 16.72
N ASN A 398 30.39 -19.82 16.02
CA ASN A 398 29.14 -19.20 16.43
C ASN A 398 27.88 -19.84 15.81
N GLY A 399 28.02 -20.96 15.07
CA GLY A 399 26.86 -21.64 14.51
C GLY A 399 26.14 -20.88 13.38
N ILE A 400 26.79 -19.89 12.76
CA ILE A 400 26.21 -19.01 11.76
C ILE A 400 26.20 -19.71 10.40
N GLN A 401 25.02 -19.99 9.88
CA GLN A 401 24.77 -20.70 8.62
C GLN A 401 23.62 -20.04 7.85
N GLY A 402 23.51 -20.27 6.54
CA GLY A 402 22.47 -19.66 5.72
C GLY A 402 22.82 -19.57 4.25
N ARG A 403 22.00 -18.88 3.46
CA ARG A 403 22.20 -18.67 2.02
C ARG A 403 22.51 -17.21 1.74
N VAL A 404 23.69 -16.96 1.19
CA VAL A 404 24.11 -15.63 0.72
C VAL A 404 23.81 -15.53 -0.77
N LEU A 405 23.05 -14.53 -1.20
CA LEU A 405 22.85 -14.23 -2.62
C LEU A 405 23.91 -13.26 -3.09
N VAL A 406 24.59 -13.61 -4.18
CA VAL A 406 25.61 -12.78 -4.82
C VAL A 406 25.15 -12.44 -6.24
N ASP A 407 24.97 -11.15 -6.49
CA ASP A 407 24.71 -10.58 -7.81
C ASP A 407 26.04 -10.24 -8.46
N PHE A 408 26.19 -10.53 -9.76
CA PHE A 408 27.38 -10.19 -10.53
C PHE A 408 27.05 -10.09 -12.02
N ILE A 409 27.98 -9.55 -12.80
CA ILE A 409 27.88 -9.42 -14.25
C ILE A 409 28.93 -10.31 -14.90
N VAL A 410 28.53 -11.09 -15.90
CA VAL A 410 29.47 -11.69 -16.85
C VAL A 410 29.62 -10.73 -18.02
N ASP A 411 30.82 -10.16 -18.19
CA ASP A 411 31.10 -9.21 -19.27
C ASP A 411 31.24 -9.90 -20.64
N GLU A 412 31.44 -9.10 -21.70
CA GLU A 412 31.59 -9.57 -23.09
C GLU A 412 32.88 -10.41 -23.30
N SER A 413 33.84 -10.30 -22.38
CA SER A 413 35.07 -11.09 -22.35
C SER A 413 34.94 -12.35 -21.50
N GLY A 414 33.82 -12.54 -20.80
CA GLY A 414 33.55 -13.65 -19.90
C GLY A 414 34.08 -13.46 -18.48
N ASN A 415 34.52 -12.27 -18.08
CA ASN A 415 34.94 -12.02 -16.71
C ASN A 415 33.74 -11.77 -15.80
N VAL A 416 33.86 -12.15 -14.53
CA VAL A 416 32.93 -11.72 -13.49
C VAL A 416 33.33 -10.31 -13.05
N THR A 417 32.41 -9.36 -13.19
CA THR A 417 32.54 -7.97 -12.76
C THR A 417 31.34 -7.53 -11.93
N ASP A 418 31.47 -6.41 -11.22
CA ASP A 418 30.38 -5.81 -10.41
C ASP A 418 29.72 -6.79 -9.42
N ALA A 419 30.51 -7.75 -8.90
CA ALA A 419 30.05 -8.70 -7.92
C ALA A 419 29.74 -7.99 -6.59
N ARG A 420 28.58 -8.28 -6.02
CA ARG A 420 28.12 -7.73 -4.75
C ARG A 420 27.17 -8.70 -4.07
N VAL A 421 27.12 -8.65 -2.75
CA VAL A 421 26.14 -9.41 -1.97
C VAL A 421 24.80 -8.68 -2.07
N SER A 422 23.81 -9.31 -2.71
CA SER A 422 22.45 -8.79 -2.83
C SER A 422 21.58 -9.19 -1.64
N ARG A 423 21.88 -10.33 -1.01
CA ARG A 423 21.25 -10.77 0.24
C ARG A 423 22.28 -11.45 1.12
N GLY A 424 22.62 -10.82 2.24
CA GLY A 424 23.59 -11.34 3.20
C GLY A 424 22.96 -12.25 4.26
N VAL A 425 23.83 -12.97 4.98
CA VAL A 425 23.47 -13.71 6.20
C VAL A 425 24.24 -13.14 7.40
N HIS A 426 25.54 -12.93 7.23
CA HIS A 426 26.42 -12.36 8.24
C HIS A 426 27.67 -11.85 7.53
N PRO A 427 28.27 -10.70 7.92
CA PRO A 427 29.40 -10.09 7.21
C PRO A 427 30.52 -11.07 6.84
N SER A 428 30.87 -11.98 7.75
CA SER A 428 31.91 -12.99 7.48
C SER A 428 31.53 -13.99 6.37
N LEU A 429 30.27 -14.41 6.27
CA LEU A 429 29.79 -15.31 5.21
C LEU A 429 29.65 -14.53 3.89
N ASP A 430 29.22 -13.28 3.99
CA ASP A 430 29.00 -12.37 2.87
C ASP A 430 30.32 -12.05 2.17
N GLU A 431 31.36 -11.70 2.94
CA GLU A 431 32.72 -11.48 2.45
C GLU A 431 33.28 -12.72 1.75
N GLU A 432 33.08 -13.91 2.31
CA GLU A 432 33.58 -15.14 1.72
C GLU A 432 32.83 -15.51 0.43
N ALA A 433 31.50 -15.41 0.43
CA ALA A 433 30.70 -15.64 -0.76
C ALA A 433 31.08 -14.66 -1.89
N LEU A 434 31.28 -13.39 -1.54
CA LEU A 434 31.71 -12.37 -2.48
C LEU A 434 33.11 -12.68 -3.02
N ARG A 435 34.06 -13.05 -2.16
CA ARG A 435 35.44 -13.39 -2.54
C ARG A 435 35.47 -14.53 -3.54
N VAL A 436 34.78 -15.64 -3.28
CA VAL A 436 34.83 -16.83 -4.14
C VAL A 436 34.13 -16.61 -5.48
N VAL A 437 33.01 -15.87 -5.50
CA VAL A 437 32.30 -15.52 -6.75
C VAL A 437 33.12 -14.54 -7.58
N SER A 438 33.70 -13.51 -6.95
CA SER A 438 34.56 -12.53 -7.64
C SER A 438 35.84 -13.14 -8.19
N ALA A 439 36.36 -14.18 -7.55
CA ALA A 439 37.56 -14.90 -8.00
C ALA A 439 37.30 -15.90 -9.15
N SER A 440 36.07 -15.95 -9.69
CA SER A 440 35.70 -16.89 -10.75
C SER A 440 36.64 -16.86 -11.96
N PRO A 441 36.98 -18.03 -12.54
CA PRO A 441 37.59 -18.13 -13.86
C PRO A 441 36.68 -17.53 -14.94
N LYS A 442 37.26 -17.32 -16.13
CA LYS A 442 36.51 -16.81 -17.28
C LYS A 442 35.40 -17.77 -17.72
N TRP A 443 34.23 -17.19 -17.96
CA TRP A 443 33.06 -17.80 -18.55
C TRP A 443 33.12 -17.67 -20.08
N ARG A 444 32.29 -18.44 -20.79
CA ARG A 444 31.89 -18.06 -22.14
C ARG A 444 30.79 -16.99 -22.02
N PRO A 445 30.95 -15.82 -22.66
CA PRO A 445 30.00 -14.71 -22.53
C PRO A 445 28.65 -15.05 -23.14
N GLY A 446 27.59 -14.41 -22.64
CA GLY A 446 26.26 -14.50 -23.23
C GLY A 446 26.17 -13.76 -24.57
N ARG A 447 25.15 -14.08 -25.36
CA ARG A 447 24.84 -13.37 -26.60
C ARG A 447 23.37 -12.95 -26.65
N HIS A 448 23.14 -11.77 -27.20
CA HIS A 448 21.82 -11.27 -27.55
C HIS A 448 21.90 -10.57 -28.90
N ARG A 449 20.97 -10.88 -29.80
CA ARG A 449 20.93 -10.44 -31.21
C ARG A 449 22.26 -10.68 -31.93
N GLY A 450 22.85 -11.86 -31.69
CA GLY A 450 24.11 -12.30 -32.31
C GLY A 450 25.39 -11.66 -31.75
N LYS A 451 25.29 -10.60 -30.93
CA LYS A 451 26.44 -9.91 -30.30
C LYS A 451 26.69 -10.44 -28.89
N LYS A 452 27.96 -10.43 -28.47
CA LYS A 452 28.30 -10.66 -27.06
C LYS A 452 27.81 -9.47 -26.24
N VAL A 453 27.26 -9.74 -25.06
CA VAL A 453 26.63 -8.73 -24.20
C VAL A 453 27.01 -8.98 -22.74
N ARG A 454 26.91 -7.93 -21.93
CA ARG A 454 27.04 -8.03 -20.47
C ARG A 454 25.77 -8.63 -19.90
N VAL A 455 25.90 -9.65 -19.06
CA VAL A 455 24.75 -10.39 -18.51
C VAL A 455 24.74 -10.34 -17.00
N ALA A 456 23.66 -9.85 -16.40
CA ALA A 456 23.46 -9.87 -14.96
C ALA A 456 23.00 -11.26 -14.49
N MET A 457 23.67 -11.79 -13.48
CA MET A 457 23.41 -13.10 -12.87
C MET A 457 23.35 -13.00 -11.34
N THR A 458 22.59 -13.90 -10.72
CA THR A 458 22.52 -14.06 -9.27
C THR A 458 22.72 -15.53 -8.92
N VAL A 459 23.54 -15.81 -7.91
CA VAL A 459 23.76 -17.17 -7.38
C VAL A 459 23.55 -17.21 -5.88
N ALA A 460 23.02 -18.33 -5.37
CA ALA A 460 22.85 -18.57 -3.95
C ALA A 460 23.98 -19.47 -3.42
N VAL A 461 24.87 -18.91 -2.61
CA VAL A 461 25.94 -19.64 -1.93
C VAL A 461 25.43 -20.11 -0.58
N GLU A 462 25.35 -21.42 -0.40
CA GLU A 462 24.79 -22.02 0.81
C GLU A 462 25.90 -22.44 1.79
N PHE A 463 25.87 -21.89 3.00
CA PHE A 463 26.70 -22.29 4.12
C PHE A 463 25.87 -23.18 5.05
N ARG A 464 26.30 -24.43 5.23
CA ARG A 464 25.69 -25.38 6.18
C ARG A 464 26.77 -26.00 7.04
N LEU A 465 26.50 -26.06 8.35
CA LEU A 465 27.35 -26.79 9.29
C LEU A 465 26.94 -28.25 9.30
N GLU A 466 27.91 -29.16 9.13
CA GLU A 466 27.66 -30.57 9.33
C GLU A 466 27.46 -30.84 10.83
N ARG A 467 26.32 -31.45 11.21
CA ARG A 467 26.16 -31.95 12.58
C ARG A 467 27.20 -33.05 12.82
N LYS A 468 28.18 -32.79 13.68
CA LYS A 468 28.90 -33.88 14.37
C LYS A 468 27.85 -34.62 15.20
N GLY A 469 27.50 -35.83 14.77
CA GLY A 469 26.48 -36.64 15.44
C GLY A 469 26.83 -36.85 16.92
N SER A 470 25.91 -36.45 17.80
CA SER A 470 25.86 -36.95 19.16
C SER A 470 25.34 -38.40 19.11
N PHE A 471 26.25 -39.38 19.10
CA PHE A 471 25.88 -40.78 19.33
C PHE A 471 26.02 -41.09 20.82
N GLY A 472 24.92 -41.58 21.38
CA GLY A 472 24.72 -41.80 22.81
C GLY A 472 25.44 -43.02 23.39
N ILE A 473 25.39 -43.07 24.71
CA ILE A 473 25.78 -44.21 25.54
C ILE A 473 24.81 -45.37 25.29
N ASN A 474 25.26 -46.45 24.63
CA ASN A 474 25.11 -47.85 25.07
C ASN A 474 25.82 -48.82 24.14
N GLY A 475 26.55 -49.77 24.73
CA GLY A 475 27.55 -50.59 24.07
C GLY A 475 27.03 -51.71 23.17
N LYS A 476 27.81 -52.02 22.13
CA LYS A 476 28.55 -53.28 21.95
C LYS A 476 29.40 -53.18 20.68
N LYS A 477 30.68 -53.53 20.82
CA LYS A 477 31.55 -53.89 19.69
C LYS A 477 31.14 -55.28 19.21
N LEU A 478 30.97 -55.43 17.91
CA LEU A 478 31.38 -56.62 17.17
C LEU A 478 32.19 -56.14 15.97
#